data_AF-A0A931ICK9-F1
#
_entry.id   AF-A0A931ICK9-F1
#
_cell.length_a   1.000
_cell.length_b   1.000
_cell.length_c   1.000
_cell.angle_alpha   90.00
_cell.angle_beta   90.00
_cell.angle_gamma   90.00
#
_symmetry.space_group_name_H-M   'P 1'
#
loop_
_entity.id
_entity.type
_entity.pdbx_description
1 polymer ?
#
loop_
_entity_poly.entity_id
_entity_poly.type
_entity_poly.pdbx_seq_one_letter_code
_entity_poly.pdbx_strand_id
1 'polypeptide(L)'
;MLKTYTVVEGDTLTAISKKFYGQTGFFELIAAASAIEDPDRIFPRQVLILPEVNRKHTVANGDTLWALAGKYYGPHNARLFPLIAAANSLPDPDDIHPGQVLIIPGITYVVEPHDTLSGIAQRFYGDASKFPVIAEANQLPDPNHIEVGQKLVIPPKNY
;
A
#
# COMPACT_ATOMS: atom_id res chain seq x y z
N MET A 1 -16.52 -0.49 -1.34
CA MET A 1 -17.25 -0.94 -0.13
C MET A 1 -16.24 -0.94 1.00
N LEU A 2 -16.55 -0.42 2.19
CA LEU A 2 -15.60 -0.51 3.31
C LEU A 2 -15.36 -1.98 3.65
N LYS A 3 -14.13 -2.44 3.51
CA LYS A 3 -13.76 -3.79 3.94
C LYS A 3 -13.53 -3.75 5.44
N THR A 4 -14.13 -4.69 6.16
CA THR A 4 -13.96 -4.82 7.60
C THR A 4 -13.43 -6.20 7.97
N TYR A 5 -12.88 -6.30 9.16
CA TYR A 5 -12.42 -7.56 9.74
C TYR A 5 -12.74 -7.61 11.23
N THR A 6 -13.30 -8.73 11.68
CA THR A 6 -13.57 -8.97 13.09
C THR A 6 -12.37 -9.68 13.71
N VAL A 7 -11.74 -9.03 14.69
CA VAL A 7 -10.58 -9.54 15.43
C VAL A 7 -10.94 -10.88 16.09
N VAL A 8 -10.03 -11.84 15.98
CA VAL A 8 -10.12 -13.13 16.67
C VAL A 8 -9.03 -13.25 17.74
N GLU A 9 -9.13 -14.27 18.60
CA GLU A 9 -8.13 -14.52 19.64
C GLU A 9 -6.73 -14.74 19.04
N GLY A 10 -5.73 -14.04 19.59
CA GLY A 10 -4.34 -14.10 19.14
C GLY A 10 -3.97 -13.15 17.98
N ASP A 11 -4.92 -12.39 17.45
CA ASP A 11 -4.62 -11.39 16.43
C ASP A 11 -3.77 -10.23 16.97
N THR A 12 -2.90 -9.71 16.10
CA THR A 12 -2.25 -8.39 16.24
C THR A 12 -2.49 -7.58 14.98
N LEU A 13 -2.48 -6.24 15.07
CA LEU A 13 -2.63 -5.40 13.87
C LEU A 13 -1.52 -5.67 12.85
N THR A 14 -0.31 -6.00 13.29
CA THR A 14 0.80 -6.39 12.42
C THR A 14 0.52 -7.67 11.63
N ALA A 15 -0.01 -8.70 12.30
CA ALA A 15 -0.37 -9.97 11.65
C ALA A 15 -1.53 -9.79 10.68
N ILE A 16 -2.54 -9.02 11.07
CA ILE A 16 -3.69 -8.65 10.22
C ILE A 16 -3.20 -7.87 9.00
N SER A 17 -2.34 -6.87 9.19
CA SER A 17 -1.74 -6.11 8.08
C SER A 17 -1.02 -7.03 7.10
N LYS A 18 -0.17 -7.93 7.59
CA LYS A 18 0.52 -8.90 6.74
C LYS A 18 -0.45 -9.80 5.98
N LYS A 19 -1.49 -10.29 6.66
CA LYS A 19 -2.51 -11.17 6.07
C LYS A 19 -3.30 -10.49 4.94
N PHE A 20 -3.68 -9.23 5.11
CA PHE A 20 -4.55 -8.53 4.15
C PHE A 20 -3.80 -7.70 3.10
N TYR A 21 -2.59 -7.24 3.42
CA TYR A 21 -1.82 -6.34 2.57
C TYR A 21 -0.48 -6.93 2.10
N GLY A 22 -0.09 -8.10 2.59
CA GLY A 22 1.21 -8.72 2.31
C GLY A 22 2.38 -8.07 3.04
N GLN A 23 2.14 -6.96 3.75
CA GLN A 23 3.15 -6.17 4.45
C GLN A 23 2.71 -5.86 5.87
N THR A 24 3.66 -5.79 6.79
CA THR A 24 3.41 -5.46 8.19
C THR A 24 3.20 -3.97 8.42
N GLY A 25 3.69 -3.11 7.53
CA GLY A 25 3.75 -1.65 7.71
C GLY A 25 2.42 -0.89 7.67
N PHE A 26 1.31 -1.53 7.31
CA PHE A 26 -0.02 -0.90 7.27
C PHE A 26 -0.80 -1.02 8.58
N PHE A 27 -0.21 -1.57 9.64
CA PHE A 27 -0.89 -1.72 10.92
C PHE A 27 -1.32 -0.35 11.51
N GLU A 28 -0.50 0.69 11.37
CA GLU A 28 -0.82 2.07 11.80
C GLU A 28 -2.01 2.64 11.02
N LEU A 29 -2.10 2.32 9.72
CA LEU A 29 -3.24 2.71 8.89
C LEU A 29 -4.53 2.03 9.36
N ILE A 30 -4.47 0.73 9.69
CA ILE A 30 -5.63 0.01 10.25
C ILE A 30 -6.04 0.64 11.59
N ALA A 31 -5.07 0.96 12.46
CA ALA A 31 -5.33 1.59 13.75
C ALA A 31 -6.03 2.94 13.58
N ALA A 32 -5.47 3.82 12.75
CA ALA A 32 -6.04 5.14 12.46
C ALA A 32 -7.46 5.03 11.87
N ALA A 33 -7.65 4.20 10.85
CA ALA A 33 -8.95 4.01 10.22
C ALA A 33 -10.01 3.42 11.17
N SER A 34 -9.58 2.68 12.19
CA SER A 34 -10.45 2.05 13.19
C SER A 34 -10.54 2.84 14.49
N ALA A 35 -9.99 4.06 14.54
CA ALA A 35 -9.91 4.90 15.74
C ALA A 35 -9.29 4.19 16.96
N ILE A 36 -8.23 3.42 16.72
CA ILE A 36 -7.45 2.71 17.75
C ILE A 36 -6.25 3.58 18.13
N GLU A 37 -6.24 4.07 19.37
CA GLU A 37 -5.15 4.89 19.90
C GLU A 37 -3.87 4.07 20.18
N ASP A 38 -4.04 2.86 20.72
CA ASP A 38 -2.94 1.93 21.02
C ASP A 38 -3.02 0.71 20.09
N PRO A 39 -2.15 0.63 19.07
CA PRO A 39 -2.15 -0.46 18.08
C PRO A 39 -1.96 -1.86 18.66
N ASP A 40 -1.41 -1.98 19.87
CA ASP A 40 -1.19 -3.27 20.55
C ASP A 40 -2.40 -3.71 21.38
N ARG A 41 -3.43 -2.87 21.50
CA ARG A 41 -4.63 -3.12 22.30
C ARG A 41 -5.87 -3.33 21.43
N ILE A 42 -5.89 -4.48 20.76
CA ILE A 42 -7.10 -4.98 20.07
C ILE A 42 -7.69 -6.17 20.82
N PHE A 43 -9.02 -6.31 20.75
CA PHE A 43 -9.74 -7.36 21.48
C PHE A 43 -10.57 -8.22 20.53
N PRO A 44 -10.74 -9.53 20.82
CA PRO A 44 -11.63 -10.38 20.06
C PRO A 44 -13.02 -9.75 19.89
N ARG A 45 -13.59 -9.91 18.70
CA ARG A 45 -14.88 -9.35 18.24
C ARG A 45 -14.87 -7.85 17.92
N GLN A 46 -13.77 -7.14 18.15
CA GLN A 46 -13.62 -5.77 17.65
C GLN A 46 -13.66 -5.77 16.12
N VAL A 47 -14.37 -4.81 15.53
CA VAL A 47 -14.45 -4.66 14.07
C VAL A 47 -13.46 -3.61 13.64
N LEU A 48 -12.49 -4.02 12.84
CA LEU A 48 -11.50 -3.15 12.21
C LEU A 48 -11.96 -2.72 10.84
N ILE A 49 -11.67 -1.48 10.49
CA ILE A 49 -11.74 -0.96 9.13
C ILE A 49 -10.43 -1.30 8.44
N LEU A 50 -10.51 -1.93 7.27
CA LEU A 50 -9.38 -2.27 6.43
C LEU A 50 -9.38 -1.36 5.19
N PRO A 51 -8.60 -0.28 5.16
CA PRO A 51 -8.49 0.59 3.99
C PRO A 51 -8.01 -0.15 2.74
N GLU A 52 -8.50 0.26 1.57
CA GLU A 52 -8.07 -0.30 0.29
C GLU A 52 -6.75 0.35 -0.15
N VAL A 53 -5.62 -0.32 0.12
CA VAL A 53 -4.28 0.14 -0.29
C VAL A 53 -3.69 -0.66 -1.44
N ASN A 54 -4.35 -1.75 -1.82
CA ASN A 54 -3.92 -2.64 -2.87
C ASN A 54 -4.81 -2.50 -4.11
N ARG A 55 -4.22 -2.67 -5.28
CA ARG A 55 -4.94 -2.76 -6.55
C ARG A 55 -4.87 -4.19 -7.08
N LYS A 56 -5.93 -4.64 -7.77
CA LYS A 56 -5.89 -5.89 -8.54
C LYS A 56 -5.51 -5.60 -9.98
N HIS A 57 -4.65 -6.45 -10.55
CA HIS A 57 -4.26 -6.42 -11.95
C HIS A 57 -4.46 -7.80 -12.55
N THR A 58 -5.15 -7.89 -13.68
CA THR A 58 -5.22 -9.16 -14.44
C THR A 58 -4.12 -9.15 -15.48
N VAL A 59 -3.17 -10.08 -15.35
CA VAL A 59 -2.00 -10.20 -16.22
C VAL A 59 -2.46 -10.34 -17.67
N ALA A 60 -1.92 -9.51 -18.54
CA ALA A 60 -2.08 -9.57 -19.98
C ALA A 60 -0.88 -10.25 -20.65
N ASN A 61 -1.00 -10.57 -21.93
CA ASN A 61 0.11 -11.08 -22.73
C ASN A 61 1.27 -10.07 -22.73
N GLY A 62 2.47 -10.54 -22.37
CA GLY A 62 3.69 -9.74 -22.35
C GLY A 62 3.91 -8.91 -21.09
N ASP A 63 3.00 -8.97 -20.11
CA ASP A 63 3.27 -8.39 -18.80
C ASP A 63 4.45 -9.10 -18.12
N THR A 64 5.25 -8.32 -17.40
CA THR A 64 6.29 -8.80 -16.47
C THR A 64 6.12 -8.05 -15.17
N LEU A 65 6.55 -8.63 -14.03
CA LEU A 65 6.48 -7.90 -12.76
C LEU A 65 7.29 -6.59 -12.80
N TRP A 66 8.41 -6.56 -13.55
CA TRP A 66 9.18 -5.33 -13.79
C TRP A 66 8.35 -4.24 -14.47
N ALA A 67 7.69 -4.58 -15.59
CA ALA A 67 6.85 -3.64 -16.32
C ALA A 67 5.65 -3.18 -15.49
N LEU A 68 5.04 -4.09 -14.75
CA LEU A 68 3.92 -3.77 -13.85
C LEU A 68 4.36 -2.86 -12.70
N ALA A 69 5.54 -3.08 -12.11
CA ALA A 69 6.08 -2.17 -11.11
C ALA A 69 6.35 -0.77 -11.69
N GLY A 70 6.92 -0.68 -12.90
CA GLY A 70 7.09 0.60 -13.60
C GLY A 70 5.76 1.31 -13.89
N LYS A 71 4.72 0.54 -14.24
CA LYS A 71 3.36 1.04 -14.46
C LYS A 71 2.73 1.58 -13.17
N TYR A 72 2.78 0.81 -12.09
CA TYR A 72 2.04 1.14 -10.87
C TYR A 72 2.79 2.02 -9.88
N TYR A 73 4.13 1.99 -9.89
CA TYR A 73 4.99 2.77 -9.00
C TYR A 73 5.83 3.79 -9.76
N GLY A 74 5.53 4.04 -11.03
CA GLY A 74 6.23 5.02 -11.86
C GLY A 74 7.48 4.44 -12.52
N PRO A 75 7.91 5.07 -13.64
CA PRO A 75 8.88 4.49 -14.57
C PRO A 75 10.26 4.22 -13.94
N HIS A 76 10.62 4.95 -12.89
CA HIS A 76 11.90 4.81 -12.19
C HIS A 76 11.89 3.77 -11.07
N ASN A 77 10.75 3.13 -10.79
CA ASN A 77 10.58 2.20 -9.67
C ASN A 77 10.23 0.78 -10.12
N ALA A 78 10.55 0.40 -11.35
CA ALA A 78 10.39 -0.96 -11.83
C ALA A 78 11.13 -2.01 -10.96
N ARG A 79 12.23 -1.61 -10.29
CA ARG A 79 12.93 -2.41 -9.28
C ARG A 79 12.10 -2.82 -8.07
N LEU A 80 10.91 -2.24 -7.88
CA LEU A 80 9.97 -2.59 -6.80
C LEU A 80 9.14 -3.83 -7.12
N PHE A 81 9.36 -4.48 -8.28
CA PHE A 81 8.69 -5.73 -8.63
C PHE A 81 8.72 -6.83 -7.55
N PRO A 82 9.75 -6.97 -6.68
CA PRO A 82 9.73 -7.96 -5.61
C PRO A 82 8.59 -7.75 -4.60
N LEU A 83 8.08 -6.51 -4.46
CA LEU A 83 6.89 -6.24 -3.64
C LEU A 83 5.65 -6.93 -4.21
N ILE A 84 5.51 -6.92 -5.54
CA ILE A 84 4.40 -7.59 -6.22
C ILE A 84 4.55 -9.11 -6.06
N ALA A 85 5.76 -9.65 -6.28
CA ALA A 85 6.01 -11.08 -6.09
C ALA A 85 5.68 -11.54 -4.66
N ALA A 86 6.17 -10.81 -3.66
CA ALA A 86 5.92 -11.11 -2.25
C ALA A 86 4.44 -11.04 -1.88
N ALA A 87 3.72 -10.01 -2.34
CA ALA A 87 2.28 -9.86 -2.08
C ALA A 87 1.43 -10.99 -2.69
N ASN A 88 1.93 -11.65 -3.73
CA ASN A 88 1.26 -12.76 -4.41
C ASN A 88 1.86 -14.13 -4.07
N SER A 89 2.81 -14.18 -3.12
CA SER A 89 3.50 -15.42 -2.73
C SER A 89 4.11 -16.17 -3.92
N LEU A 90 4.63 -15.44 -4.91
CA LEU A 90 5.26 -16.01 -6.10
C LEU A 90 6.69 -16.44 -5.74
N PRO A 91 7.03 -17.75 -5.81
CA PRO A 91 8.39 -18.22 -5.59
C PRO A 91 9.34 -17.77 -6.70
N ASP A 92 8.83 -17.73 -7.94
CA ASP A 92 9.51 -17.21 -9.12
C ASP A 92 8.79 -15.94 -9.62
N PRO A 93 9.43 -14.76 -9.60
CA PRO A 93 8.87 -13.52 -10.13
C PRO A 93 8.54 -13.54 -11.64
N ASP A 94 9.16 -14.43 -12.41
CA ASP A 94 8.94 -14.53 -13.86
C ASP A 94 7.81 -15.50 -14.23
N ASP A 95 7.35 -16.31 -13.26
CA ASP A 95 6.27 -17.28 -13.43
C ASP A 95 4.88 -16.62 -13.24
N ILE A 96 4.56 -15.71 -14.16
CA ILE A 96 3.21 -15.12 -14.28
C ILE A 96 2.58 -15.47 -15.62
N HIS A 97 1.26 -15.62 -15.62
CA HIS A 97 0.53 -16.05 -16.82
C HIS A 97 -0.68 -15.16 -17.13
N PRO A 98 -0.99 -14.94 -18.42
CA PRO A 98 -2.19 -14.21 -18.82
C PRO A 98 -3.45 -14.72 -18.13
N GLY A 99 -4.27 -13.81 -17.61
CA GLY A 99 -5.48 -14.11 -16.84
C GLY A 99 -5.26 -14.30 -15.34
N GLN A 100 -4.02 -14.45 -14.88
CA GLN A 100 -3.70 -14.45 -13.44
C GLN A 100 -4.03 -13.08 -12.83
N VAL A 101 -4.70 -13.08 -11.68
CA VAL A 101 -4.99 -11.84 -10.95
C VAL A 101 -3.93 -11.62 -9.89
N LEU A 102 -3.13 -10.58 -10.07
CA LEU A 102 -2.11 -10.13 -9.13
C LEU A 102 -2.65 -9.03 -8.21
N ILE A 103 -2.24 -9.10 -6.95
CA ILE A 103 -2.28 -8.00 -5.99
C ILE A 103 -1.09 -7.10 -6.26
N ILE A 104 -1.34 -5.85 -6.60
CA ILE A 104 -0.34 -4.78 -6.65
C ILE A 104 -0.43 -4.06 -5.31
N PRO A 105 0.53 -4.26 -4.39
CA PRO A 105 0.43 -3.68 -3.07
C PRO A 105 0.73 -2.17 -3.08
N GLY A 106 0.14 -1.43 -2.14
CA GLY A 106 0.64 -0.09 -1.81
C GLY A 106 2.05 -0.16 -1.19
N ILE A 107 2.69 0.99 -1.04
CA ILE A 107 4.01 1.11 -0.42
C ILE A 107 3.90 1.92 0.86
N THR A 108 4.57 1.51 1.93
CA THR A 108 4.82 2.38 3.08
C THR A 108 6.11 3.16 2.83
N TYR A 109 6.02 4.48 2.83
CA TYR A 109 7.14 5.41 2.64
C TYR A 109 7.34 6.23 3.91
N VAL A 110 8.59 6.43 4.34
CA VAL A 110 8.93 7.31 5.46
C VAL A 110 9.39 8.64 4.86
N VAL A 111 8.73 9.73 5.24
CA VAL A 111 9.05 11.07 4.75
C VAL A 111 10.49 11.42 5.12
N GLU A 112 11.28 11.79 4.10
CA GLU A 112 12.69 12.18 4.21
C GLU A 112 12.81 13.72 4.34
N PRO A 113 13.95 14.25 4.83
CA PRO A 113 14.17 15.69 4.85
C PRO A 113 13.98 16.33 3.48
N HIS A 114 13.25 17.45 3.44
CA HIS A 114 12.89 18.22 2.23
C HIS A 114 11.90 17.54 1.28
N ASP A 115 11.29 16.43 1.67
CA ASP A 115 10.18 15.89 0.90
C ASP A 115 8.99 16.86 0.85
N THR A 116 8.32 16.83 -0.30
CA THR A 116 6.98 17.38 -0.47
C THR A 116 6.08 16.29 -1.02
N LEU A 117 4.77 16.39 -0.79
CA LEU A 117 3.85 15.36 -1.28
C LEU A 117 3.85 15.26 -2.81
N SER A 118 4.04 16.38 -3.51
CA SER A 118 4.21 16.43 -4.96
C SER A 118 5.54 15.86 -5.44
N GLY A 119 6.63 16.06 -4.70
CA GLY A 119 7.91 15.40 -4.94
C GLY A 119 7.83 13.88 -4.80
N ILE A 120 7.16 13.40 -3.74
CA ILE A 120 6.89 11.97 -3.52
C ILE A 120 6.00 11.43 -4.65
N ALA A 121 4.94 12.14 -5.05
CA ALA A 121 4.11 11.75 -6.18
C ALA A 121 4.89 11.70 -7.51
N GLN A 122 5.78 12.66 -7.76
CA GLN A 122 6.67 12.61 -8.92
C GLN A 122 7.57 11.38 -8.88
N ARG A 123 8.14 11.06 -7.70
CA ARG A 123 9.00 9.89 -7.49
C ARG A 123 8.25 8.59 -7.75
N PHE A 124 7.04 8.42 -7.22
CA PHE A 124 6.29 7.15 -7.24
C PHE A 124 5.21 7.04 -8.32
N TYR A 125 4.89 8.10 -9.05
CA TYR A 125 3.92 8.06 -10.14
C TYR A 125 4.47 8.61 -11.45
N GLY A 126 5.65 9.23 -11.42
CA GLY A 126 6.18 10.00 -12.55
C GLY A 126 5.40 11.29 -12.80
N ASP A 127 4.52 11.69 -11.88
CA ASP A 127 3.58 12.80 -12.06
C ASP A 127 3.29 13.47 -10.72
N ALA A 128 3.88 14.66 -10.52
CA ALA A 128 3.71 15.45 -9.32
C ALA A 128 2.25 15.84 -9.04
N SER A 129 1.39 15.94 -10.07
CA SER A 129 -0.03 16.30 -9.93
C SER A 129 -0.86 15.21 -9.24
N LYS A 130 -0.30 14.01 -9.06
CA LYS A 130 -0.93 12.88 -8.37
C LYS A 130 -0.76 12.90 -6.85
N PHE A 131 -0.19 13.96 -6.27
CA PHE A 131 -0.12 14.13 -4.82
C PHE A 131 -1.49 14.00 -4.09
N PRO A 132 -2.65 14.41 -4.66
CA PRO A 132 -3.94 14.24 -3.98
C PRO A 132 -4.27 12.77 -3.70
N VAL A 133 -3.82 11.85 -4.56
CA VAL A 133 -4.00 10.39 -4.34
C VAL A 133 -3.30 9.94 -3.06
N ILE A 134 -2.11 10.49 -2.78
CA ILE A 134 -1.38 10.21 -1.54
C ILE A 134 -2.07 10.88 -0.36
N ALA A 135 -2.50 12.14 -0.51
CA ALA A 135 -3.18 12.88 0.56
C ALA A 135 -4.46 12.18 1.01
N GLU A 136 -5.30 11.77 0.05
CA GLU A 136 -6.56 11.06 0.30
C GLU A 136 -6.32 9.71 0.99
N ALA A 137 -5.35 8.93 0.51
CA ALA A 137 -5.03 7.62 1.08
C ALA A 137 -4.52 7.68 2.53
N ASN A 138 -3.91 8.81 2.91
CA ASN A 138 -3.37 9.05 4.25
C ASN A 138 -4.26 9.96 5.10
N GLN A 139 -5.43 10.36 4.57
CA GLN A 139 -6.37 11.27 5.23
C GLN A 139 -5.69 12.57 5.73
N LEU A 140 -4.72 13.09 4.95
CA LEU A 140 -3.97 14.29 5.33
C LEU A 140 -4.88 15.51 5.31
N PRO A 141 -5.05 16.22 6.44
CA PRO A 141 -5.88 17.43 6.48
C PRO A 141 -5.30 18.56 5.62
N ASP A 142 -3.97 18.70 5.60
CA ASP A 142 -3.24 19.64 4.76
C ASP A 142 -2.14 18.90 3.97
N PRO A 143 -2.29 18.73 2.64
CA PRO A 143 -1.29 18.09 1.78
C PRO A 143 0.07 18.82 1.73
N ASN A 144 0.14 20.08 2.15
CA ASN A 144 1.38 20.85 2.21
C ASN A 144 2.14 20.66 3.53
N HIS A 145 1.54 19.95 4.49
CA HIS A 145 2.14 19.71 5.79
C HIS A 145 2.38 18.22 6.00
N ILE A 146 3.63 17.80 5.72
CA ILE A 146 4.13 16.46 6.05
C ILE A 146 5.38 16.60 6.93
N GLU A 147 5.55 15.70 7.87
CA GLU A 147 6.65 15.73 8.84
C GLU A 147 7.71 14.70 8.52
N VAL A 148 8.99 15.04 8.71
CA VAL A 148 10.09 14.08 8.55
C VAL A 148 9.89 12.91 9.51
N GLY A 149 9.99 11.69 8.99
CA GLY A 149 9.71 10.46 9.75
C GLY A 149 8.26 10.00 9.71
N GLN A 150 7.33 10.83 9.22
CA GLN A 150 5.93 10.43 9.02
C GLN A 150 5.86 9.26 8.03
N LYS A 151 5.08 8.22 8.36
CA LYS A 151 4.81 7.11 7.45
C LYS A 151 3.61 7.45 6.58
N LEU A 152 3.81 7.37 5.27
CA LEU A 152 2.78 7.56 4.26
C LEU A 152 2.54 6.25 3.51
N VAL A 153 1.28 5.98 3.24
CA VAL A 153 0.82 4.99 2.27
C VAL A 153 0.87 5.61 0.89
N ILE A 154 1.58 4.98 -0.03
CA ILE A 154 1.60 5.33 -1.45
C ILE A 154 0.83 4.23 -2.19
N PRO A 155 -0.45 4.45 -2.54
CA PRO A 155 -1.22 3.48 -3.31
C PRO A 155 -0.59 3.21 -4.70
N PRO A 156 -0.87 2.07 -5.34
CA PRO A 156 -0.55 1.89 -6.75
C PRO A 156 -1.24 2.96 -7.60
N LYS A 157 -0.56 3.45 -8.64
CA LYS A 157 -1.12 4.47 -9.55
C LYS A 157 -2.49 4.05 -10.10
N ASN A 158 -3.47 4.94 -9.94
CA ASN A 158 -4.76 4.82 -10.58
C ASN A 158 -4.69 5.44 -11.99
N TYR A 159 -4.94 4.61 -13.00
CA TYR A 159 -5.16 5.02 -14.39
C TYR A 159 -6.65 5.16 -14.65
#